data_AF-A0ABD3QC97-F1
#
_entry.id   AF-A0ABD3QC97-F1
#
_cell.length_a   1.000
_cell.length_b   1.000
_cell.length_c   1.000
_cell.angle_alpha   90.00
_cell.angle_beta   90.00
_cell.angle_gamma   90.00
#
_symmetry.space_group_name_H-M   'P 1'
#
loop_
_entity.id
_entity.type
_entity.pdbx_description
1 polymer ?
#
loop_
_entity_poly.entity_id
_entity_poly.type
_entity_poly.pdbx_seq_one_letter_code
_entity_poly.pdbx_strand_id
1 'polypeptide(L)'
;MIFRSIPVTVTGLLLALSSPTTTAAINAQPHRRINVEPGQSIADEVRNEHANGNLRPEFTIHAERAGSEKSYQVNVREAEPAVTSETTVSFQGGESKHVDEDALDTLLVSATEGTIALIAVEKKGGKVDGIVVSSDESIKLTQTGGQKAFARPAEEFTPPAWGCGVGADENVNNVEDVGRFLFEDGHDDHHDPFDHDHSA
;
A
#
# COMPACT_ATOMS: atom_id res chain seq x y z
N MET A 1 -5.79 -3.76 84.95
CA MET A 1 -5.48 -4.10 83.54
C MET A 1 -6.71 -4.74 82.93
N ILE A 2 -7.40 -4.05 82.02
CA ILE A 2 -8.64 -4.51 81.38
C ILE A 2 -8.35 -4.63 79.88
N PHE A 3 -8.29 -5.87 79.37
CA PHE A 3 -8.21 -6.14 77.94
C PHE A 3 -9.60 -5.97 77.32
N ARG A 4 -9.73 -5.11 76.31
CA ARG A 4 -10.93 -4.99 75.47
C ARG A 4 -10.64 -5.64 74.12
N SER A 5 -11.40 -6.69 73.83
CA SER A 5 -11.44 -7.39 72.55
C SER A 5 -12.15 -6.52 71.49
N ILE A 6 -11.54 -6.34 70.34
CA ILE A 6 -12.13 -5.66 69.17
C ILE A 6 -12.64 -6.77 68.22
N PRO A 7 -13.92 -6.75 67.78
CA PRO A 7 -14.38 -7.66 66.74
C PRO A 7 -13.86 -7.20 65.36
N VAL A 8 -13.23 -8.12 64.63
CA VAL A 8 -12.81 -7.94 63.24
C VAL A 8 -13.98 -8.29 62.33
N THR A 9 -14.50 -7.31 61.61
CA THR A 9 -15.50 -7.52 60.56
C THR A 9 -14.77 -7.90 59.27
N VAL A 10 -14.94 -9.14 58.81
CA VAL A 10 -14.46 -9.59 57.50
C VAL A 10 -15.54 -9.29 56.47
N THR A 11 -15.37 -8.21 55.73
CA THR A 11 -16.22 -7.91 54.57
C THR A 11 -15.56 -8.52 53.33
N GLY A 12 -16.10 -9.66 52.88
CA GLY A 12 -15.73 -10.27 51.62
C GLY A 12 -16.24 -9.44 50.44
N LEU A 13 -15.33 -8.86 49.66
CA LEU A 13 -15.65 -8.22 48.40
C LEU A 13 -15.44 -9.24 47.27
N LEU A 14 -16.54 -9.77 46.74
CA LEU A 14 -16.52 -10.54 45.48
C LEU A 14 -16.35 -9.55 44.32
N LEU A 15 -15.14 -9.47 43.76
CA LEU A 15 -14.90 -8.88 42.44
C LEU A 15 -15.30 -9.91 41.38
N ALA A 16 -16.50 -9.76 40.83
CA ALA A 16 -16.88 -10.44 39.59
C ALA A 16 -16.06 -9.83 38.44
N LEU A 17 -15.06 -10.57 37.93
CA LEU A 17 -14.45 -10.27 36.64
C LEU A 17 -15.47 -10.57 35.54
N SER A 18 -16.32 -9.60 35.22
CA SER A 18 -16.97 -9.57 33.92
C SER A 18 -15.96 -9.03 32.93
N SER A 19 -15.17 -9.91 32.31
CA SER A 19 -14.44 -9.55 31.10
C SER A 19 -15.47 -9.09 30.06
N PRO A 20 -15.43 -7.84 29.57
CA PRO A 20 -16.09 -7.58 28.32
C PRO A 20 -15.34 -8.42 27.28
N THR A 21 -15.99 -9.47 26.79
CA THR A 21 -15.67 -10.01 25.48
C THR A 21 -15.90 -8.87 24.51
N THR A 22 -14.84 -8.10 24.25
CA THR A 22 -14.83 -7.15 23.15
C THR A 22 -14.79 -8.00 21.90
N THR A 23 -15.96 -8.48 21.48
CA THR A 23 -16.18 -8.81 20.09
C THR A 23 -15.86 -7.52 19.37
N ALA A 24 -14.68 -7.45 18.77
CA ALA A 24 -14.36 -6.44 17.78
C ALA A 24 -15.36 -6.67 16.64
N ALA A 25 -16.57 -6.13 16.81
CA ALA A 25 -17.35 -5.73 15.68
C ALA A 25 -16.41 -4.79 14.94
N ILE A 26 -15.88 -5.27 13.81
CA ILE A 26 -15.44 -4.45 12.69
C ILE A 26 -16.72 -3.72 12.27
N ASN A 27 -17.12 -2.78 13.11
CA ASN A 27 -18.21 -1.89 12.87
C ASN A 27 -17.65 -1.07 11.72
N ALA A 28 -18.17 -1.30 10.53
CA ALA A 28 -17.91 -0.50 9.36
C ALA A 28 -18.34 0.93 9.72
N GLN A 29 -17.44 1.65 10.39
CA GLN A 29 -17.59 3.07 10.60
C GLN A 29 -17.72 3.62 9.19
N PRO A 30 -18.79 4.39 8.90
CA PRO A 30 -18.91 5.01 7.60
C PRO A 30 -17.60 5.75 7.34
N HIS A 31 -16.89 5.36 6.28
CA HIS A 31 -15.58 5.92 5.94
C HIS A 31 -15.75 7.44 5.88
N ARG A 32 -15.31 8.12 6.94
CA ARG A 32 -15.45 9.57 7.02
C ARG A 32 -14.48 10.13 6.03
N ARG A 33 -15.00 10.80 5.00
CA ARG A 33 -14.16 11.53 4.06
C ARG A 33 -13.63 12.79 4.75
N ILE A 34 -12.32 12.97 4.73
CA ILE A 34 -11.62 14.08 5.36
C ILE A 34 -11.22 15.08 4.28
N ASN A 35 -11.60 16.33 4.46
CA ASN A 35 -11.16 17.39 3.55
C ASN A 35 -9.78 17.86 4.00
N VAL A 36 -8.81 17.82 3.08
CA VAL A 36 -7.47 18.36 3.27
C VAL A 36 -7.38 19.63 2.43
N GLU A 37 -7.45 20.78 3.09
CA GLU A 37 -7.36 22.10 2.46
C GLU A 37 -5.95 22.37 1.91
N PRO A 38 -5.78 23.31 0.96
CA PRO A 38 -4.49 23.51 0.30
C PRO A 38 -3.33 23.85 1.23
N GLY A 39 -3.60 24.50 2.37
CA GLY A 39 -2.60 24.84 3.38
C GLY A 39 -2.31 23.74 4.42
N GLN A 40 -3.06 22.64 4.40
CA GLN A 40 -2.86 21.52 5.32
C GLN A 40 -1.84 20.52 4.76
N SER A 41 -1.08 19.89 5.64
CA SER A 41 -0.20 18.80 5.26
C SER A 41 -1.00 17.50 5.12
N ILE A 42 -0.92 16.90 3.94
CA ILE A 42 -1.55 15.60 3.66
C ILE A 42 -0.92 14.52 4.55
N ALA A 43 0.40 14.56 4.73
CA ALA A 43 1.12 13.62 5.59
C ALA A 43 0.70 13.72 7.06
N ASP A 44 0.45 14.93 7.57
CA ASP A 44 -0.02 15.12 8.94
C ASP A 44 -1.42 14.52 9.11
N GLU A 45 -2.32 14.71 8.15
CA GLU A 45 -3.67 14.15 8.25
C GLU A 45 -3.70 12.63 8.11
N VAL A 46 -2.86 12.05 7.25
CA VAL A 46 -2.67 10.58 7.20
C VAL A 46 -2.22 10.07 8.58
N ARG A 47 -1.20 10.70 9.18
CA ARG A 47 -0.70 10.31 10.50
C ARG A 47 -1.75 10.47 11.60
N ASN A 48 -2.54 11.54 11.56
CA ASN A 48 -3.62 11.79 12.52
C ASN A 48 -4.67 10.68 12.44
N GLU A 49 -5.09 10.28 11.24
CA GLU A 49 -6.05 9.20 11.05
C GLU A 49 -5.51 7.85 11.53
N HIS A 50 -4.25 7.53 11.22
CA HIS A 50 -3.60 6.33 11.74
C HIS A 50 -3.52 6.32 13.26
N ALA A 51 -3.14 7.45 13.87
CA ALA A 51 -3.10 7.61 15.33
C ALA A 51 -4.47 7.45 15.99
N ASN A 52 -5.55 7.77 15.26
CA ASN A 52 -6.94 7.58 15.69
C ASN A 52 -7.48 6.17 15.37
N GLY A 53 -6.66 5.27 14.83
CA GLY A 53 -7.02 3.88 14.50
C GLY A 53 -7.72 3.72 13.15
N ASN A 54 -7.82 4.77 12.35
CA ASN A 54 -8.34 4.70 10.98
C ASN A 54 -7.20 4.38 10.02
N LEU A 55 -7.02 3.10 9.70
CA LEU A 55 -5.94 2.63 8.81
C LEU A 55 -6.30 2.72 7.31
N ARG A 56 -7.56 3.08 6.98
CA ARG A 56 -8.03 3.22 5.59
C ARG A 56 -8.87 4.48 5.39
N PRO A 57 -8.30 5.66 5.67
CA PRO A 57 -8.99 6.93 5.50
C PRO A 57 -9.28 7.23 4.03
N GLU A 58 -10.39 7.93 3.79
CA GLU A 58 -10.66 8.59 2.51
C GLU A 58 -10.44 10.09 2.66
N PHE A 59 -9.79 10.69 1.67
CA PHE A 59 -9.49 12.11 1.64
C PHE A 59 -10.07 12.78 0.40
N THR A 60 -10.53 14.01 0.57
CA THR A 60 -10.67 14.99 -0.51
C THR A 60 -9.51 15.96 -0.40
N ILE A 61 -8.54 15.84 -1.30
CA ILE A 61 -7.34 16.68 -1.30
C ILE A 61 -7.60 17.89 -2.18
N HIS A 62 -7.44 19.08 -1.60
CA HIS A 62 -7.44 20.34 -2.30
C HIS A 62 -6.00 20.82 -2.47
N ALA A 63 -5.61 21.19 -3.69
CA ALA A 63 -4.27 21.69 -4.00
C ALA A 63 -4.36 23.03 -4.74
N GLU A 64 -3.40 23.93 -4.52
CA GLU A 64 -3.31 25.16 -5.31
C GLU A 64 -2.90 24.82 -6.74
N ARG A 65 -3.67 25.29 -7.72
CA ARG A 65 -3.32 25.10 -9.13
C ARG A 65 -2.33 26.19 -9.55
N ALA A 66 -1.15 25.80 -10.03
CA ALA A 66 -0.17 26.78 -10.49
C ALA A 66 -0.75 27.60 -11.67
N GLY A 67 -0.73 28.93 -11.55
CA GLY A 67 -1.24 29.84 -12.59
C GLY A 67 -2.76 29.99 -12.64
N SER A 68 -3.49 29.57 -11.60
CA SER A 68 -4.95 29.75 -11.50
C SER A 68 -5.36 30.12 -10.07
N GLU A 69 -6.44 30.88 -9.94
CA GLU A 69 -7.06 31.18 -8.63
C GLU A 69 -7.94 30.02 -8.11
N LYS A 70 -8.15 28.98 -8.93
CA LYS A 70 -8.94 27.80 -8.56
C LYS A 70 -8.07 26.72 -7.92
N SER A 71 -8.56 26.08 -6.87
CA SER A 71 -7.96 24.86 -6.34
C SER A 71 -8.28 23.65 -7.24
N TYR A 72 -7.32 22.76 -7.39
CA TYR A 72 -7.55 21.40 -7.88
C TYR A 72 -8.10 20.52 -6.73
N GLN A 73 -8.98 19.58 -7.06
CA GLN A 73 -9.56 18.65 -6.08
C GLN A 73 -9.45 17.22 -6.60
N VAL A 74 -9.05 16.30 -5.72
CA VAL A 74 -9.06 14.86 -6.01
C VAL A 74 -9.54 14.09 -4.78
N ASN A 75 -10.40 13.08 -4.99
CA ASN A 75 -10.79 12.15 -3.94
C ASN A 75 -9.91 10.91 -4.00
N VAL A 76 -9.29 10.57 -2.88
CA VAL A 76 -8.40 9.42 -2.77
C VAL A 76 -8.70 8.64 -1.50
N ARG A 77 -8.21 7.41 -1.44
CA ARG A 77 -8.26 6.54 -0.27
C ARG A 77 -6.94 5.84 -0.10
N GLU A 78 -6.61 5.47 1.12
CA GLU A 78 -5.42 4.67 1.37
C GLU A 78 -5.55 3.25 0.79
N ALA A 79 -4.55 2.86 0.00
CA ALA A 79 -4.46 1.52 -0.56
C ALA A 79 -4.05 0.52 0.51
N GLU A 80 -4.40 -0.74 0.29
CA GLU A 80 -3.85 -1.82 1.10
C GLU A 80 -2.39 -2.05 0.67
N PRO A 81 -1.42 -1.99 1.59
CA PRO A 81 -0.03 -2.15 1.24
C PRO A 81 0.26 -3.62 0.90
N ALA A 82 0.87 -3.84 -0.27
CA ALA A 82 1.35 -5.17 -0.66
C ALA A 82 2.63 -5.58 0.09
N VAL A 83 3.38 -4.59 0.59
CA VAL A 83 4.63 -4.76 1.34
C VAL A 83 4.46 -4.12 2.70
N THR A 84 4.81 -4.87 3.75
CA THR A 84 4.73 -4.45 5.15
C THR A 84 6.09 -4.61 5.83
N SER A 85 6.22 -4.16 7.08
CA SER A 85 7.42 -4.41 7.91
C SER A 85 7.75 -5.89 8.08
N GLU A 86 6.73 -6.75 7.99
CA GLU A 86 6.89 -8.21 8.06
C GLU A 86 7.42 -8.80 6.75
N THR A 87 7.38 -8.05 5.65
CA THR A 87 7.97 -8.48 4.38
C THR A 87 9.48 -8.47 4.49
N THR A 88 10.12 -9.51 3.96
CA THR A 88 11.58 -9.59 3.89
C THR A 88 12.04 -9.52 2.44
N VAL A 89 13.19 -8.87 2.23
CA VAL A 89 13.81 -8.70 0.93
C VAL A 89 15.25 -9.18 0.96
N SER A 90 15.66 -9.88 -0.09
CA SER A 90 17.05 -10.27 -0.34
C SER A 90 17.48 -9.70 -1.69
N PHE A 91 18.68 -9.12 -1.73
CA PHE A 91 19.28 -8.61 -2.95
C PHE A 91 20.39 -9.54 -3.40
N GLN A 92 20.32 -10.00 -4.66
CA GLN A 92 21.35 -10.85 -5.28
C GLN A 92 21.71 -12.12 -4.49
N GLY A 93 20.72 -12.76 -3.85
CA GLY A 93 20.94 -13.97 -3.05
C GLY A 93 21.64 -13.73 -1.71
N GLY A 94 21.74 -12.47 -1.27
CA GLY A 94 22.25 -12.11 0.05
C GLY A 94 21.28 -12.46 1.19
N GLU A 95 21.66 -12.06 2.40
CA GLU A 95 20.82 -12.22 3.60
C GLU A 95 19.46 -11.53 3.43
N SER A 96 18.38 -12.23 3.80
CA SER A 96 17.05 -11.65 3.81
C SER A 96 16.88 -10.72 5.01
N LYS A 97 16.41 -9.51 4.78
CA LYS A 97 16.18 -8.49 5.81
C LYS A 97 14.77 -7.99 5.76
N HIS A 98 14.21 -7.70 6.93
CA HIS A 98 12.91 -7.04 7.01
C HIS A 98 12.95 -5.67 6.33
N VAL A 99 11.84 -5.32 5.69
CA VAL A 99 11.64 -3.98 5.14
C VAL A 99 11.51 -2.99 6.31
N ASP A 100 12.26 -1.90 6.23
CA ASP A 100 12.17 -0.80 7.20
C ASP A 100 10.80 -0.12 7.07
N GLU A 101 10.05 -0.05 8.18
CA GLU A 101 8.72 0.55 8.21
C GLU A 101 8.76 2.05 7.87
N ASP A 102 9.87 2.73 8.20
CA ASP A 102 10.10 4.15 7.92
C ASP A 102 10.43 4.40 6.43
N ALA A 103 10.82 3.36 5.70
CA ALA A 103 11.06 3.41 4.26
C ALA A 103 9.80 3.15 3.41
N LEU A 104 8.67 2.81 4.05
CA LEU A 104 7.40 2.57 3.38
C LEU A 104 6.59 3.87 3.29
N ASP A 105 6.40 4.35 2.07
CA ASP A 105 5.44 5.41 1.80
C ASP A 105 4.00 4.88 1.89
N THR A 106 3.10 5.72 2.41
CA THR A 106 1.66 5.47 2.30
C THR A 106 1.20 5.79 0.89
N LEU A 107 0.51 4.84 0.23
CA LEU A 107 -0.07 5.05 -1.10
C LEU A 107 -1.54 5.42 -0.98
N LEU A 108 -1.90 6.59 -1.53
CA LEU A 108 -3.28 6.98 -1.76
C LEU A 108 -3.64 6.73 -3.22
N VAL A 109 -4.76 6.06 -3.44
CA VAL A 109 -5.30 5.72 -4.76
C VAL A 109 -6.65 6.37 -4.98
N SER A 110 -7.06 6.49 -6.25
CA SER A 110 -8.34 7.12 -6.59
C SER A 110 -9.52 6.48 -5.87
N ALA A 111 -10.39 7.33 -5.32
CA ALA A 111 -11.70 6.96 -4.79
C ALA A 111 -12.84 7.42 -5.74
N THR A 112 -12.52 7.81 -6.97
CA THR A 112 -13.48 8.29 -7.98
C THR A 112 -13.33 7.49 -9.28
N GLU A 113 -14.44 6.97 -9.80
CA GLU A 113 -14.47 6.26 -11.09
C GLU A 113 -14.03 7.17 -12.24
N GLY A 114 -13.36 6.61 -13.24
CA GLY A 114 -12.82 7.36 -14.37
C GLY A 114 -11.63 8.28 -14.03
N THR A 115 -11.18 8.28 -12.77
CA THR A 115 -9.95 8.95 -12.33
C THR A 115 -8.94 7.92 -11.85
N ILE A 116 -7.71 8.01 -12.34
CA ILE A 116 -6.57 7.25 -11.84
C ILE A 116 -5.75 8.22 -10.99
N ALA A 117 -5.51 7.87 -9.73
CA ALA A 117 -4.63 8.63 -8.84
C ALA A 117 -3.67 7.65 -8.19
N LEU A 118 -2.39 8.00 -8.18
CA LEU A 118 -1.35 7.33 -7.41
C LEU A 118 -0.53 8.42 -6.73
N ILE A 119 -0.66 8.51 -5.40
CA ILE A 119 -0.04 9.54 -4.60
C ILE A 119 0.75 8.86 -3.48
N ALA A 120 2.06 9.07 -3.46
CA ALA A 120 2.94 8.59 -2.40
C ALA A 120 3.08 9.68 -1.34
N VAL A 121 2.92 9.28 -0.08
CA VAL A 121 3.05 10.12 1.10
C VAL A 121 4.20 9.57 1.96
N GLU A 122 5.30 10.30 2.00
CA GLU A 122 6.49 9.93 2.76
C GLU A 122 6.24 10.08 4.26
N LYS A 123 6.47 9.00 5.02
CA LYS A 123 6.24 8.99 6.49
C LYS A 123 7.17 9.94 7.25
N LYS A 124 8.45 9.99 6.87
CA LYS A 124 9.51 10.69 7.64
C LYS A 124 9.56 12.19 7.34
N GLY A 125 9.66 12.54 6.06
CA GLY A 125 9.79 13.92 5.59
C GLY A 125 8.45 14.61 5.32
N GLY A 126 7.35 13.86 5.28
CA GLY A 126 6.03 14.38 4.94
C GLY A 126 5.91 14.89 3.49
N LYS A 127 6.86 14.52 2.62
CA LYS A 127 6.80 14.85 1.20
C LYS A 127 5.66 14.07 0.55
N VAL A 128 5.00 14.71 -0.39
CA VAL A 128 3.98 14.08 -1.23
C VAL A 128 4.33 14.29 -2.68
N ASP A 129 4.31 13.19 -3.44
CA ASP A 129 4.39 13.21 -4.89
C ASP A 129 3.28 12.32 -5.45
N GLY A 130 2.54 12.83 -6.42
CA GLY A 130 1.45 12.08 -7.00
C GLY A 130 1.18 12.44 -8.44
N ILE A 131 0.55 11.50 -9.13
CA ILE A 131 0.03 11.68 -10.48
C ILE A 131 -1.48 11.39 -10.43
N VAL A 132 -2.26 12.27 -11.03
CA VAL A 132 -3.70 12.10 -11.19
C VAL A 132 -4.04 12.27 -12.67
N VAL A 133 -4.78 11.32 -13.24
CA VAL A 133 -5.21 11.32 -14.64
C VAL A 133 -6.73 11.14 -14.67
N SER A 134 -7.42 12.04 -15.35
CA SER A 134 -8.85 11.94 -15.66
C SER A 134 -9.08 12.03 -17.17
N SER A 135 -10.34 12.05 -17.61
CA SER A 135 -10.69 12.28 -19.02
C SER A 135 -10.21 13.64 -19.56
N ASP A 136 -10.06 14.62 -18.67
CA ASP A 136 -9.91 16.02 -19.06
C ASP A 136 -8.48 16.53 -18.86
N GLU A 137 -7.74 15.96 -17.91
CA GLU A 137 -6.40 16.42 -17.58
C GLU A 137 -5.54 15.36 -16.88
N SER A 138 -4.22 15.54 -17.03
CA SER A 138 -3.21 14.85 -16.25
C SER A 138 -2.51 15.87 -15.35
N ILE A 139 -2.45 15.59 -14.06
CA ILE A 139 -1.93 16.47 -13.02
C ILE A 139 -0.81 15.79 -12.26
N LYS A 140 0.27 16.54 -12.03
CA LYS A 140 1.28 16.25 -11.03
C LYS A 140 0.93 17.01 -9.74
N LEU A 141 0.74 16.27 -8.66
CA LEU A 141 0.51 16.79 -7.32
C LEU A 141 1.80 16.71 -6.52
N THR A 142 2.23 17.81 -5.90
CA THR A 142 3.42 17.84 -5.05
C THR A 142 3.18 18.62 -3.76
N GLN A 143 3.79 18.16 -2.67
CA GLN A 143 3.86 18.88 -1.40
C GLN A 143 5.22 18.61 -0.75
N THR A 144 5.90 19.66 -0.31
CA THR A 144 7.01 19.51 0.65
C THR A 144 6.42 19.41 2.05
N GLY A 145 7.01 18.61 2.95
CA GLY A 145 6.49 18.42 4.31
C GLY A 145 6.12 19.72 5.03
N GLY A 146 4.92 19.77 5.59
CA GLY A 146 4.37 20.94 6.28
C GLY A 146 4.08 22.16 5.40
N GLN A 147 4.24 22.07 4.08
CA GLN A 147 3.91 23.14 3.13
C GLN A 147 2.58 22.87 2.44
N LYS A 148 2.10 23.86 1.67
CA LYS A 148 0.92 23.71 0.84
C LYS A 148 1.11 22.74 -0.32
N ALA A 149 0.04 22.06 -0.72
CA ALA A 149 0.02 21.18 -1.87
C ALA A 149 -0.19 21.98 -3.17
N PHE A 150 0.52 21.58 -4.23
CA PHE A 150 0.40 22.18 -5.56
C PHE A 150 -0.02 21.15 -6.59
N ALA A 151 -0.93 21.55 -7.48
CA ALA A 151 -1.30 20.82 -8.67
C ALA A 151 -0.79 21.55 -9.90
N ARG A 152 -0.08 20.84 -10.77
CA ARG A 152 0.43 21.35 -12.05
C ARG A 152 0.06 20.37 -13.16
N PRO A 153 -0.12 20.82 -14.40
CA PRO A 153 -0.21 19.89 -15.53
C PRO A 153 0.97 18.91 -15.49
N ALA A 154 0.68 17.62 -15.66
CA ALA A 154 1.73 16.62 -15.81
C ALA A 154 2.47 16.88 -17.12
N GLU A 155 3.79 16.73 -17.10
CA GLU A 155 4.60 16.79 -18.31
C GLU A 155 4.26 15.60 -19.20
N GLU A 156 4.25 15.84 -20.51
CA GLU A 156 4.10 14.75 -21.48
C GLU A 156 5.30 13.81 -21.34
N PHE A 157 5.03 12.55 -21.01
CA PHE A 157 6.05 11.52 -20.92
C PHE A 157 6.10 10.74 -22.22
N THR A 158 7.15 10.94 -23.01
CA THR A 158 7.48 10.05 -24.11
C THR A 158 8.37 8.93 -23.56
N PRO A 159 7.85 7.69 -23.40
CA PRO A 159 8.70 6.60 -22.95
C PRO A 159 9.86 6.41 -23.94
N PRO A 160 11.07 6.09 -23.47
CA PRO A 160 12.11 5.66 -24.38
C PRO A 160 11.62 4.43 -25.15
N ALA A 161 12.10 4.25 -26.38
CA ALA A 161 11.87 3.01 -27.11
C ALA A 161 12.42 1.86 -26.26
N TRP A 162 11.52 1.02 -25.73
CA TRP A 162 11.88 -0.16 -24.97
C TRP A 162 11.93 -1.32 -25.95
N GLY A 163 13.14 -1.83 -26.19
CA GLY A 163 13.33 -3.10 -26.88
C GLY A 163 13.20 -4.22 -25.87
N CYS A 164 12.36 -5.21 -26.14
CA CYS A 164 12.56 -6.52 -25.55
C CYS A 164 13.90 -7.02 -26.10
N GLY A 165 14.89 -7.29 -25.24
CA GLY A 165 16.23 -7.75 -25.64
C GLY A 165 16.28 -9.12 -26.33
N VAL A 166 15.23 -9.53 -27.02
CA VAL A 166 15.25 -10.55 -28.06
C VAL A 166 15.86 -9.90 -29.29
N GLY A 167 17.19 -9.92 -29.35
CA GLY A 167 17.92 -9.54 -30.56
C GLY A 167 17.31 -10.27 -31.76
N ALA A 168 16.95 -9.51 -32.79
CA ALA A 168 16.61 -10.03 -34.11
C ALA A 168 17.90 -10.44 -34.84
N ASP A 169 18.71 -11.25 -34.17
CA ASP A 169 20.03 -11.63 -34.63
C ASP A 169 19.90 -12.98 -35.34
N GLU A 170 19.54 -12.90 -36.61
CA GLU A 170 19.79 -13.95 -37.60
C GLU A 170 21.32 -14.21 -37.70
N ASN A 171 21.88 -15.03 -36.80
CA ASN A 171 23.02 -15.96 -37.02
C ASN A 171 23.52 -16.55 -35.69
N VAL A 172 22.78 -17.53 -35.16
CA VAL A 172 23.28 -18.40 -34.09
C VAL A 172 24.15 -19.49 -34.74
N ASN A 173 25.40 -19.15 -35.08
CA ASN A 173 26.42 -20.13 -35.50
C ASN A 173 27.74 -19.98 -34.71
N ASN A 174 27.70 -19.39 -33.52
CA ASN A 174 28.79 -19.51 -32.55
C ASN A 174 28.23 -19.42 -31.13
N VAL A 175 27.71 -20.54 -30.67
CA VAL A 175 27.32 -20.79 -29.29
C VAL A 175 28.60 -21.15 -28.52
N GLU A 176 29.25 -20.16 -27.90
CA GLU A 176 29.97 -20.42 -26.65
C GLU A 176 28.98 -20.19 -25.49
N ASP A 177 28.22 -21.25 -25.31
CA ASP A 177 27.44 -21.72 -24.18
C ASP A 177 27.69 -20.99 -22.83
N VAL A 178 26.87 -19.99 -22.54
CA VAL A 178 26.56 -19.60 -21.15
C VAL A 178 25.15 -20.10 -20.86
N GLY A 179 25.07 -21.39 -20.55
CA GLY A 179 23.85 -22.11 -20.23
C GLY A 179 22.99 -21.40 -19.20
N ARG A 180 21.88 -20.81 -19.67
CA ARG A 180 20.64 -20.70 -18.91
C ARG A 180 19.72 -21.80 -19.37
N PHE A 181 20.00 -23.03 -18.97
CA PHE A 181 19.02 -24.09 -19.02
C PHE A 181 17.97 -23.77 -17.95
N LEU A 182 16.81 -23.28 -18.40
CA LEU A 182 15.59 -23.59 -17.69
C LEU A 182 15.50 -25.12 -17.73
N PHE A 183 15.67 -25.77 -16.59
CA PHE A 183 15.30 -27.18 -16.48
C PHE A 183 13.79 -27.22 -16.71
N GLU A 184 13.38 -27.45 -17.96
CA GLU A 184 12.11 -28.14 -18.22
C GLU A 184 12.23 -29.44 -17.44
N ASP A 185 11.49 -29.53 -16.33
CA ASP A 185 11.17 -30.81 -15.72
C ASP A 185 10.53 -31.63 -16.84
N GLY A 186 11.32 -32.55 -17.38
CA GLY A 186 10.89 -33.54 -18.35
C GLY A 186 9.84 -34.40 -17.70
N HIS A 187 8.57 -34.06 -17.93
CA HIS A 187 7.51 -35.04 -17.86
C HIS A 187 7.70 -35.95 -19.07
N ASP A 188 8.46 -37.03 -18.85
CA ASP A 188 8.42 -38.21 -19.71
C ASP A 188 7.00 -38.79 -19.60
N ASP A 189 6.09 -38.24 -20.41
CA ASP A 189 4.81 -38.86 -20.70
C ASP A 189 5.10 -40.15 -21.47
N HIS A 190 5.34 -41.22 -20.72
CA HIS A 190 5.25 -42.58 -21.22
C HIS A 190 3.81 -42.80 -21.70
N HIS A 191 3.57 -42.52 -22.98
CA HIS A 191 2.39 -42.99 -23.68
C HIS A 191 2.50 -44.51 -23.80
N ASP A 192 1.93 -45.23 -22.83
CA ASP A 192 1.54 -46.62 -23.01
C ASP A 192 0.49 -46.67 -24.14
N PRO A 193 0.76 -47.34 -25.28
CA PRO A 193 -0.30 -47.64 -26.21
C PRO A 193 -1.21 -48.68 -25.56
N PHE A 194 -2.42 -48.26 -25.20
CA PHE A 194 -3.50 -49.20 -24.95
C PHE A 194 -3.78 -49.96 -26.24
N ASP A 195 -3.29 -51.20 -26.30
CA ASP A 195 -3.72 -52.19 -27.28
C ASP A 195 -5.23 -52.42 -27.13
N HIS A 196 -6.00 -51.93 -28.09
CA HIS A 196 -7.38 -52.30 -28.26
C HIS A 196 -7.46 -53.69 -28.88
N ASP A 197 -7.58 -54.71 -28.04
CA ASP A 197 -7.97 -56.06 -28.44
C ASP A 197 -9.40 -56.03 -29.00
N HIS A 198 -9.51 -56.25 -30.31
CA HIS A 198 -10.79 -56.45 -30.99
C HIS A 198 -11.14 -57.94 -30.96
N SER A 199 -11.95 -58.33 -29.98
CA SER A 199 -12.68 -59.59 -30.03
C SER A 199 -13.84 -59.50 -31.03
N ALA A 200 -13.75 -60.26 -32.13
CA ALA A 200 -14.88 -60.83 -32.88
C ALA A 200 -14.41 -62.05 -33.69
#